data_AF-A0AAV8X3Z2-F1
#
_entry.id   AF-A0AAV8X3Z2-F1
#
_cell.length_a   1.000
_cell.length_b   1.000
_cell.length_c   1.000
_cell.angle_alpha   90.00
_cell.angle_beta   90.00
_cell.angle_gamma   90.00
#
_symmetry.space_group_name_H-M   'P 1'
#
loop_
_entity.id
_entity.type
_entity.pdbx_description
1 polymer ?
#
loop_
_entity_poly.entity_id
_entity_poly.type
_entity_poly.pdbx_seq_one_letter_code
_entity_poly.pdbx_strand_id
1 'polypeptide(L)'
;QMGLLLYTSVMLALLIILWRISSVAKYWIKFLVFAITTLFSSCSPIPIMLLRPRDSRNALIPAAGLRACSKFLGLTHSVEGLENVVKDSGFLACLWPVIDNCTVISKKEVFYMQPFGLASWLWGTIFIDRVNAKGAKSAVNKTGEIIRNRKVTRI
;
A
#
# COMPACT_ATOMS: atom_id res chain seq x y z
N GLN A 1 -33.90 -36.96 2.65
CA GLN A 1 -32.44 -36.70 2.62
C GLN A 1 -31.91 -36.49 1.20
N MET A 2 -32.25 -37.36 0.21
CA MET A 2 -31.79 -37.22 -1.19
C MET A 2 -32.17 -35.89 -1.86
N GLY A 3 -33.40 -35.39 -1.67
CA GLY A 3 -33.85 -34.12 -2.27
C GLY A 3 -33.15 -32.86 -1.72
N LEU A 4 -32.74 -32.89 -0.45
CA LEU A 4 -32.01 -31.78 0.18
C LEU A 4 -30.56 -31.68 -0.35
N LEU A 5 -29.93 -32.83 -0.58
CA LEU A 5 -28.60 -32.93 -1.20
C LEU A 5 -28.63 -32.46 -2.66
N LEU A 6 -29.70 -32.77 -3.40
CA LEU A 6 -29.88 -32.29 -4.76
C LEU A 6 -30.11 -30.78 -4.82
N TYR A 7 -30.94 -30.23 -3.92
CA TYR A 7 -31.19 -28.79 -3.86
C TYR A 7 -29.92 -28.00 -3.50
N THR A 8 -29.17 -28.47 -2.50
CA THR A 8 -27.91 -27.83 -2.08
C THR A 8 -26.83 -27.89 -3.17
N SER A 9 -26.71 -29.00 -3.90
CA SER A 9 -25.76 -29.12 -5.01
C SER A 9 -26.13 -28.24 -6.21
N VAL A 10 -27.41 -28.12 -6.55
CA VAL A 10 -27.88 -27.19 -7.60
C VAL A 10 -27.66 -25.74 -7.19
N MET A 11 -27.96 -25.37 -5.94
CA MET A 11 -27.66 -24.03 -5.41
C MET A 11 -26.17 -23.71 -5.45
N LEU A 12 -25.31 -24.66 -5.07
CA LEU A 12 -23.86 -24.49 -5.13
C LEU A 12 -23.36 -24.31 -6.57
N ALA A 13 -23.89 -25.09 -7.52
CA ALA A 13 -23.56 -24.96 -8.94
C ALA A 13 -23.99 -23.60 -9.50
N LEU A 14 -25.19 -23.12 -9.15
CA LEU A 14 -25.69 -21.81 -9.57
C LEU A 14 -24.82 -20.67 -9.01
N LEU A 15 -24.40 -20.79 -7.74
CA LEU A 15 -23.45 -19.87 -7.09
C LEU A 15 -22.09 -19.86 -7.81
N ILE A 16 -21.56 -21.03 -8.18
CA ILE A 16 -20.30 -21.15 -8.92
C ILE A 16 -20.42 -20.55 -10.33
N ILE A 17 -21.55 -20.74 -11.02
CA ILE A 17 -21.80 -20.18 -12.35
C ILE A 17 -21.95 -18.66 -12.27
N LEU A 18 -22.72 -18.15 -11.30
CA LEU A 18 -22.87 -16.72 -11.05
C LEU A 18 -21.54 -16.07 -10.69
N TRP A 19 -20.73 -16.75 -9.86
CA TRP A 19 -19.35 -16.35 -9.57
C TRP A 19 -18.48 -16.32 -10.82
N ARG A 20 -18.64 -17.30 -11.73
CA ARG A 20 -17.88 -17.37 -12.98
C ARG A 20 -18.27 -16.23 -13.94
N ILE A 21 -19.53 -15.81 -13.96
CA ILE A 21 -20.06 -14.78 -14.87
C ILE A 21 -19.80 -13.36 -14.35
N SER A 22 -19.91 -13.12 -13.04
CA SER A 22 -19.76 -11.77 -12.49
C SER A 22 -18.30 -11.34 -12.41
N SER A 23 -17.81 -10.74 -13.49
CA SER A 23 -16.52 -10.03 -13.52
C SER A 23 -16.45 -8.95 -12.44
N VAL A 24 -17.58 -8.31 -12.14
CA VAL A 24 -17.72 -7.29 -11.09
C VAL A 24 -17.51 -7.90 -9.70
N ALA A 25 -18.15 -9.03 -9.37
CA ALA A 25 -17.96 -9.68 -8.07
C ALA A 25 -16.52 -10.16 -7.88
N LYS A 26 -15.91 -10.77 -8.90
CA LYS A 26 -14.49 -11.17 -8.85
C LYS A 26 -13.58 -9.97 -8.62
N TYR A 27 -13.85 -8.85 -9.27
CA TYR A 27 -13.08 -7.62 -9.09
C TYR A 27 -13.18 -7.12 -7.64
N TRP A 28 -14.39 -6.95 -7.11
CA TRP A 28 -14.58 -6.46 -5.74
C TRP A 28 -13.99 -7.38 -4.69
N ILE A 29 -14.04 -8.70 -4.89
CA ILE A 29 -13.46 -9.66 -3.96
C ILE A 29 -11.95 -9.64 -4.02
N LYS A 30 -11.35 -9.60 -5.21
CA LYS A 30 -9.89 -9.41 -5.36
C LYS A 30 -9.45 -8.09 -4.72
N PHE A 31 -10.22 -7.02 -4.92
CA PHE A 31 -9.97 -5.71 -4.32
C PHE A 31 -10.08 -5.76 -2.79
N LEU A 32 -11.10 -6.42 -2.26
CA LEU A 32 -11.30 -6.59 -0.81
C LEU A 32 -10.17 -7.40 -0.19
N VAL A 33 -9.81 -8.55 -0.78
CA VAL A 33 -8.69 -9.38 -0.32
C VAL A 33 -7.38 -8.59 -0.36
N PHE A 34 -7.16 -7.83 -1.43
CA PHE A 34 -6.01 -6.95 -1.54
C PHE A 34 -6.01 -5.88 -0.45
N ALA A 35 -7.11 -5.16 -0.25
CA ALA A 35 -7.25 -4.10 0.75
C ALA A 35 -7.03 -4.63 2.17
N ILE A 36 -7.65 -5.76 2.53
CA ILE A 36 -7.46 -6.40 3.83
C ILE A 36 -6.00 -6.82 4.01
N THR A 37 -5.40 -7.47 3.03
CA THR A 37 -4.00 -7.93 3.12
C THR A 37 -3.02 -6.76 3.25
N THR A 38 -3.23 -5.67 2.51
CA THR A 38 -2.41 -4.47 2.61
C THR A 38 -2.49 -3.82 3.99
N LEU A 39 -3.69 -3.74 4.57
CA LEU A 39 -3.93 -3.23 5.92
C LEU A 39 -3.21 -4.09 6.96
N PHE A 40 -3.42 -5.41 6.93
CA PHE A 40 -2.75 -6.33 7.86
C PHE A 40 -1.23 -6.27 7.74
N SER A 41 -0.69 -6.29 6.52
CA SER A 41 0.75 -6.22 6.29
C SER A 41 1.37 -4.89 6.72
N SER A 42 0.59 -3.81 6.76
CA SER A 42 1.03 -2.48 7.22
C SER A 42 0.93 -2.33 8.74
N CYS A 43 -0.04 -2.99 9.36
CA CYS A 43 -0.30 -2.84 10.78
C CYS A 43 0.49 -3.82 11.65
N SER A 44 0.79 -5.03 11.15
CA SER A 44 1.57 -6.02 11.90
C SER A 44 2.99 -5.55 12.29
N PRO A 45 3.75 -4.79 11.47
CA PRO A 45 5.08 -4.33 11.88
C PRO A 45 5.07 -3.10 12.80
N ILE A 46 3.92 -2.52 13.16
CA ILE A 46 3.84 -1.31 14.01
C ILE A 46 4.73 -1.41 15.26
N PRO A 47 4.71 -2.51 16.06
CA PRO A 47 5.54 -2.61 17.25
C PRO A 47 7.04 -2.52 16.96
N ILE A 48 7.48 -3.08 15.84
CA ILE A 48 8.89 -3.06 15.40
C ILE A 48 9.26 -1.66 14.90
N MET A 49 8.34 -1.02 14.16
CA MET A 49 8.55 0.31 13.61
C MET A 49 8.62 1.40 14.68
N LEU A 50 8.03 1.17 15.86
CA LEU A 50 8.17 2.06 17.02
C LEU A 50 9.61 2.15 17.54
N LEU A 51 10.45 1.15 17.30
CA LEU A 51 11.87 1.18 17.70
C LEU A 51 12.69 2.18 16.87
N ARG A 52 12.24 2.50 15.66
CA ARG A 52 12.88 3.47 14.75
C ARG A 52 11.81 4.32 14.06
N PRO A 53 11.16 5.24 14.78
CA PRO A 53 10.07 6.02 14.21
C PRO A 53 10.57 6.93 13.08
N ARG A 54 9.74 7.10 12.05
CA ARG A 54 9.99 7.94 10.86
C ARG A 54 11.21 7.53 10.03
N ASP A 55 11.53 6.25 10.01
CA ASP A 55 12.51 5.68 9.09
C ASP A 55 11.81 5.14 7.84
N SER A 56 12.23 5.60 6.65
CA SER A 56 11.72 5.11 5.35
C SER A 56 11.87 3.60 5.17
N ARG A 57 12.85 2.98 5.83
CA ARG A 57 13.12 1.53 5.76
C ARG A 57 12.00 0.70 6.35
N ASN A 58 11.24 1.26 7.29
CA ASN A 58 10.11 0.57 7.91
C ASN A 58 9.02 0.19 6.90
N ALA A 59 8.92 0.89 5.77
CA ALA A 59 7.96 0.55 4.72
C ALA A 59 8.42 -0.58 3.79
N LEU A 60 9.66 -1.07 3.90
CA LEU A 60 10.11 -2.24 3.14
C LEU A 60 9.31 -3.50 3.50
N ILE A 61 8.91 -3.63 4.78
CA ILE A 61 8.12 -4.75 5.28
C ILE A 61 6.72 -4.79 4.63
N PRO A 62 5.88 -3.72 4.74
CA PRO A 62 4.59 -3.70 4.07
C PRO A 62 4.71 -3.75 2.55
N ALA A 63 5.76 -3.15 1.96
CA ALA A 63 6.01 -3.23 0.53
C ALA A 63 6.32 -4.66 0.06
N ALA A 64 7.03 -5.46 0.85
CA ALA A 64 7.25 -6.88 0.56
C ALA A 64 5.95 -7.69 0.62
N GLY A 65 5.15 -7.48 1.68
CA GLY A 65 3.84 -8.14 1.80
C GLY A 65 2.88 -7.77 0.66
N LEU A 66 2.90 -6.51 0.23
CA LEU A 66 2.09 -6.05 -0.90
C LEU A 66 2.48 -6.72 -2.23
N ARG A 67 3.78 -6.87 -2.49
CA ARG A 67 4.30 -7.57 -3.67
C ARG A 67 3.91 -9.04 -3.65
N ALA A 68 4.05 -9.70 -2.50
CA ALA A 68 3.64 -11.10 -2.33
C ALA A 68 2.13 -11.28 -2.58
N CYS A 69 1.29 -10.41 -2.02
CA CYS A 69 -0.16 -10.43 -2.23
C CYS A 69 -0.54 -10.19 -3.69
N SER A 70 0.08 -9.19 -4.35
CA SER A 70 -0.17 -8.89 -5.76
C SER A 70 0.16 -10.08 -6.66
N LYS A 71 1.29 -10.75 -6.40
CA LYS A 71 1.71 -11.96 -7.11
C LYS A 71 0.74 -13.11 -6.89
N PHE A 72 0.28 -13.31 -5.64
CA PHE A 72 -0.70 -14.34 -5.30
C PHE A 72 -2.05 -14.12 -5.99
N LEU A 73 -2.50 -12.87 -6.13
CA LEU A 73 -3.75 -12.51 -6.81
C LEU A 73 -3.64 -12.54 -8.35
N GLY A 74 -2.45 -12.81 -8.89
CA GLY A 74 -2.16 -12.77 -10.33
C GLY A 74 -2.26 -11.36 -10.93
N LEU A 75 -2.03 -10.32 -10.12
CA LEU A 75 -2.01 -8.94 -10.58
C LEU A 75 -0.65 -8.68 -11.25
N THR A 76 -0.67 -8.56 -12.58
CA THR A 76 0.47 -8.10 -13.36
C THR A 76 0.48 -6.59 -13.35
N HIS A 77 1.42 -6.00 -12.63
CA HIS A 77 1.64 -4.55 -12.65
C HIS A 77 2.60 -4.23 -13.80
N SER A 78 2.09 -3.61 -14.87
CA SER A 78 2.94 -2.98 -15.88
C SER A 78 3.28 -1.57 -15.41
N VAL A 79 4.54 -1.17 -15.53
CA VAL A 79 4.94 0.18 -15.18
C VAL A 79 5.65 0.81 -16.36
N GLU A 80 5.05 1.87 -16.86
CA GLU A 80 5.53 2.67 -17.98
C GLU A 80 6.32 3.87 -17.42
N GLY A 81 7.28 4.40 -18.18
CA GLY A 81 8.08 5.55 -17.73
C GLY A 81 9.34 5.20 -16.92
N LEU A 82 9.78 3.93 -16.93
CA LEU A 82 11.03 3.50 -16.27
C LEU A 82 12.25 4.22 -16.86
N GLU A 83 12.19 4.60 -18.14
CA GLU A 83 13.23 5.29 -18.89
C GLU A 83 13.60 6.67 -18.33
N ASN A 84 12.71 7.29 -17.56
CA ASN A 84 12.94 8.60 -16.93
C ASN A 84 13.40 8.49 -15.46
N VAL A 85 13.47 7.28 -14.91
CA VAL A 85 13.90 7.04 -13.53
C VAL A 85 15.34 6.54 -13.56
N VAL A 86 16.23 7.25 -12.86
CA VAL A 86 17.69 6.98 -12.84
C VAL A 86 18.04 5.59 -12.27
N LYS A 87 17.07 4.81 -11.76
CA LYS A 87 17.22 3.37 -11.40
C LYS A 87 15.88 2.63 -11.54
N ASP A 88 15.91 1.47 -12.20
CA ASP A 88 14.78 0.55 -12.44
C ASP A 88 13.88 0.34 -11.21
N SER A 89 12.69 0.93 -11.19
CA SER A 89 11.56 0.41 -10.40
C SER A 89 10.29 1.23 -10.58
N GLY A 90 9.26 0.56 -11.04
CA GLY A 90 7.91 1.07 -11.12
C GLY A 90 7.03 0.46 -10.03
N PHE A 91 6.08 1.23 -9.52
CA PHE A 91 5.15 0.95 -8.41
C PHE A 91 5.66 1.40 -7.04
N LEU A 92 4.80 2.06 -6.25
CA LEU A 92 5.13 2.65 -4.95
C LEU A 92 5.83 1.64 -4.01
N ALA A 93 5.36 0.38 -3.97
CA ALA A 93 6.00 -0.68 -3.18
C ALA A 93 7.28 -1.28 -3.80
N CYS A 94 7.52 -1.09 -5.09
CA CYS A 94 8.79 -1.45 -5.73
C CYS A 94 9.81 -0.30 -5.69
N LEU A 95 9.33 0.93 -5.47
CA LEU A 95 10.17 2.12 -5.41
C LEU A 95 10.91 2.25 -4.06
N TRP A 96 10.30 1.79 -2.97
CA TRP A 96 10.91 1.83 -1.63
C TRP A 96 12.25 1.13 -1.51
N PRO A 97 12.46 -0.07 -2.09
CA PRO A 97 13.78 -0.69 -2.08
C PRO A 97 14.82 0.02 -2.97
N VAL A 98 14.40 0.91 -3.87
CA VAL A 98 15.30 1.52 -4.87
C VAL A 98 15.64 2.98 -4.55
N ILE A 99 14.68 3.75 -4.00
CA ILE A 99 14.93 5.13 -3.57
C ILE A 99 15.23 5.17 -2.07
N ASP A 100 16.51 5.18 -1.77
CA ASP A 100 17.01 5.41 -0.41
C ASP A 100 16.62 6.84 0.04
N ASN A 101 15.87 6.97 1.14
CA ASN A 101 15.32 8.22 1.68
C ASN A 101 14.13 8.85 0.91
N CYS A 102 13.29 8.04 0.25
CA CYS A 102 12.00 8.52 -0.25
C CYS A 102 11.01 8.71 0.90
N THR A 103 10.24 9.80 0.86
CA THR A 103 9.09 9.99 1.76
C THR A 103 7.82 10.22 0.96
N VAL A 104 6.74 9.57 1.36
CA VAL A 104 5.42 9.74 0.75
C VAL A 104 4.75 10.98 1.27
N ILE A 105 4.05 11.66 0.38
CA ILE A 105 3.12 12.73 0.75
C ILE A 105 1.71 12.20 0.56
N SER A 106 0.92 12.20 1.62
CA SER A 106 -0.47 11.77 1.62
C SER A 106 -1.39 12.87 2.14
N LYS A 107 -2.70 12.73 1.92
CA LYS A 107 -3.67 13.69 2.44
C LYS A 107 -3.86 13.50 3.95
N LYS A 108 -4.13 14.59 4.67
CA LYS A 108 -4.36 14.58 6.12
C LYS A 108 -5.44 13.61 6.58
N GLU A 109 -6.47 13.39 5.76
CA GLU A 109 -7.56 12.46 6.05
C GLU A 109 -7.08 11.01 6.19
N VAL A 110 -6.01 10.64 5.46
CA VAL A 110 -5.41 9.29 5.51
C VAL A 110 -4.76 9.01 6.86
N PHE A 111 -4.26 10.05 7.55
CA PHE A 111 -3.71 9.89 8.89
C PHE A 111 -4.77 9.44 9.91
N TYR A 112 -6.03 9.85 9.72
CA TYR A 112 -7.13 9.49 10.63
C TYR A 112 -7.65 8.08 10.41
N MET A 113 -7.29 7.40 9.31
CA MET A 113 -7.59 5.99 9.08
C MET A 113 -6.66 5.08 9.88
N GLN A 114 -6.76 5.13 11.19
CA GLN A 114 -6.03 4.26 12.11
C GLN A 114 -6.56 2.81 12.00
N PRO A 115 -5.69 1.78 12.09
CA PRO A 115 -4.26 1.80 12.43
C PRO A 115 -3.28 2.12 11.28
N PHE A 116 -3.75 2.18 10.03
CA PHE A 116 -2.90 2.41 8.86
C PHE A 116 -2.26 3.82 8.87
N GLY A 117 -2.97 4.83 9.34
CA GLY A 117 -2.44 6.20 9.48
C GLY A 117 -1.20 6.28 10.38
N LEU A 118 -1.19 5.54 11.50
CA LEU A 118 -0.02 5.47 12.40
C LEU A 118 1.12 4.69 11.75
N ALA A 119 0.83 3.52 11.17
CA ALA A 119 1.85 2.77 10.44
C ALA A 119 2.51 3.64 9.37
N SER A 120 1.70 4.36 8.60
CA SER A 120 2.20 5.21 7.52
C SER A 120 3.04 6.38 8.00
N TRP A 121 2.70 6.96 9.15
CA TRP A 121 3.54 7.94 9.82
C TRP A 121 4.87 7.36 10.32
N LEU A 122 4.86 6.13 10.85
CA LEU A 122 6.05 5.45 11.38
C LEU A 122 7.08 5.11 10.31
N TRP A 123 6.68 4.88 9.05
CA TRP A 123 7.63 4.79 7.93
C TRP A 123 7.96 6.13 7.28
N GLY A 124 7.50 7.24 7.85
CA GLY A 124 7.92 8.58 7.48
C GLY A 124 6.93 9.39 6.65
N THR A 125 5.74 8.87 6.30
CA THR A 125 4.74 9.60 5.47
C THR A 125 4.41 10.97 6.04
N ILE A 126 4.33 11.96 5.16
CA ILE A 126 3.94 13.32 5.48
C ILE A 126 2.50 13.52 5.07
N PHE A 127 1.72 14.03 6.01
CA PHE A 127 0.33 14.33 5.79
C PHE A 127 0.18 15.82 5.55
N ILE A 128 -0.37 16.17 4.39
CA ILE A 128 -0.62 17.55 4.00
C ILE A 128 -2.11 17.84 4.03
N ASP A 129 -2.44 19.03 4.51
CA ASP A 129 -3.78 19.60 4.38
C ASP A 129 -3.89 20.29 3.02
N ARG A 130 -4.73 19.76 2.13
CA ARG A 130 -4.90 20.33 0.79
C ARG A 130 -5.69 21.63 0.80
N VAL A 131 -6.49 21.89 1.84
CA VAL A 131 -7.22 23.14 1.99
C VAL A 131 -6.24 24.29 2.27
N ASN A 132 -5.19 24.03 3.04
CA ASN A 132 -4.13 25.00 3.31
C ASN A 132 -2.90 24.78 2.43
N ALA A 133 -2.96 25.26 1.18
CA ALA A 133 -1.87 25.12 0.20
C ALA A 133 -0.53 25.71 0.68
N LYS A 134 -0.54 26.83 1.42
CA LYS A 134 0.69 27.44 1.97
C LYS A 134 1.34 26.53 3.01
N GLY A 135 0.55 25.98 3.93
CA GLY A 135 1.02 25.02 4.94
C GLY A 135 1.54 23.73 4.31
N ALA A 136 0.84 23.19 3.31
CA ALA A 136 1.28 22.00 2.58
C ALA A 136 2.63 22.23 1.89
N LYS A 137 2.81 23.36 1.19
CA LYS A 137 4.06 23.69 0.51
C LYS A 137 5.22 23.84 1.50
N SER A 138 4.99 24.47 2.64
CA SER A 138 5.99 24.59 3.71
C SER A 138 6.41 23.23 4.27
N ALA A 139 5.45 22.33 4.55
CA ALA A 139 5.73 20.98 5.05
C ALA A 139 6.56 20.15 4.06
N VAL A 140 6.24 20.24 2.77
CA VAL A 140 6.99 19.58 1.70
C VAL A 140 8.40 20.15 1.58
N ASN A 141 8.55 21.47 1.56
CA ASN A 141 9.87 22.12 1.48
C ASN A 141 10.77 21.75 2.67
N LYS A 142 10.24 21.83 3.90
CA LYS A 142 10.96 21.46 5.11
C LYS A 142 11.43 20.00 5.07
N THR A 143 10.61 19.12 4.53
CA THR A 143 11.01 17.71 4.35
C THR A 143 12.10 17.59 3.31
N GLY A 144 11.99 18.27 2.17
CA GLY A 144 13.02 18.29 1.15
C GLY A 144 14.38 18.72 1.71
N GLU A 145 14.39 19.73 2.59
CA GLU A 145 15.60 20.15 3.31
C GLU A 145 16.13 19.07 4.25
N ILE A 146 15.29 18.41 5.04
CA ILE A 146 15.71 17.30 5.94
C ILE A 146 16.32 16.16 5.14
N ILE A 147 15.70 15.76 4.02
CA ILE A 147 16.21 14.69 3.15
C ILE A 147 17.55 15.09 2.54
N ARG A 148 17.68 16.34 2.06
CA ARG A 148 18.94 16.87 1.51
C ARG A 148 20.05 16.88 2.55
N ASN A 149 19.76 17.35 3.77
CA ASN A 149 20.75 17.40 4.85
C ASN A 149 21.17 15.99 5.30
N ARG A 150 20.23 15.04 5.41
CA ARG A 150 20.55 13.62 5.70
C ARG A 150 21.45 12.99 4.64
N LYS A 151 21.30 13.37 3.37
CA LYS A 151 22.16 12.89 2.28
C LYS A 151 23.58 13.42 2.41
N VAL A 152 23.75 14.66 2.86
CA VAL A 152 25.08 15.30 3.06
C VAL A 152 25.83 14.70 4.24
N THR A 153 25.15 14.35 5.34
CA THR A 153 25.81 13.75 6.53
C THR A 153 26.28 12.30 6.33
N ARG A 154 25.89 11.64 5.22
CA ARG A 154 26.19 10.23 4.95
C ARG A 154 27.33 10.02 3.95
N ILE A 155 28.04 11.09 3.58
CA ILE A 155 29.25 11.10 2.75
C ILE A 155 30.44 11.31 3.68
#